data_AF-A0A1Y1VQC0-F1
#
_entry.id   AF-A0A1Y1VQC0-F1
#
_cell.length_a   1.000
_cell.length_b   1.000
_cell.length_c   1.000
_cell.angle_alpha   90.00
_cell.angle_beta   90.00
_cell.angle_gamma   90.00
#
_symmetry.space_group_name_H-M   'P 1'
#
loop_
_entity.id
_entity.type
_entity.pdbx_description
1 polymer ?
#
loop_
_entity_poly.entity_id
_entity_poly.type
_entity_poly.pdbx_seq_one_letter_code
_entity_poly.pdbx_strand_id
1 'polypeptide(L)'
;SDLPGIYNFTNPIFSLNGGPLEKHPGVYQTDLILEKSLARIDDIANSDDPERHKHLFPDAKVPRDPNFNPLVQDKVGWINAIDEHYRQRLRSLQATDELVEAVFKKLEEKNLVDNTYFIYTTDNGYISATTACLLESRLRMTLMCSHFAATVLDLANIERPDGLDATSLFDPKKTESFAIEFWNNNLLRAVRLVSKDFNIYYSAWCTREHELYEMNSDPYQLVNKYNRTDPNFLNRLDALLNVLHDCKGDVCQRPWNTLHKDGKVKSLKDALKPKYDEHYKALPKFRFLECKVYYDP
;
A
#
# COMPACT_ATOMS: atom_id res chain seq x y z
N SER A 1 11.92 -22.87 11.08
CA SER A 1 12.37 -24.05 10.33
C SER A 1 12.46 -23.65 8.87
N ASP A 2 13.67 -23.45 8.39
CA ASP A 2 13.96 -23.03 7.02
C ASP A 2 13.28 -23.98 6.03
N LEU A 3 12.53 -23.44 5.06
CA LEU A 3 11.93 -24.21 3.98
C LEU A 3 13.06 -24.90 3.18
N PRO A 4 13.24 -26.23 3.30
CA PRO A 4 14.38 -26.89 2.69
C PRO A 4 14.21 -26.88 1.17
N GLY A 5 15.04 -26.10 0.47
CA GLY A 5 15.14 -26.14 -1.01
C GLY A 5 14.85 -24.85 -1.77
N ILE A 6 14.44 -23.75 -1.10
CA ILE A 6 14.17 -22.46 -1.78
C ILE A 6 15.39 -21.89 -2.56
N TYR A 7 16.61 -22.23 -2.13
CA TYR A 7 17.85 -21.79 -2.77
C TYR A 7 18.57 -22.91 -3.55
N ASN A 8 17.90 -24.03 -3.83
CA ASN A 8 18.49 -25.13 -4.61
C ASN A 8 18.19 -24.95 -6.10
N PHE A 9 19.06 -24.19 -6.77
CA PHE A 9 18.87 -23.79 -8.16
C PHE A 9 18.80 -24.94 -9.17
N THR A 10 19.22 -26.17 -8.82
CA THR A 10 19.30 -27.33 -9.72
C THR A 10 18.39 -28.49 -9.34
N ASN A 11 17.67 -28.39 -8.22
CA ASN A 11 16.73 -29.42 -7.76
C ASN A 11 15.56 -28.78 -6.99
N PRO A 12 14.73 -27.97 -7.65
CA PRO A 12 13.67 -27.22 -6.99
C PRO A 12 12.57 -28.15 -6.47
N ILE A 13 11.86 -27.67 -5.45
CA ILE A 13 10.75 -28.37 -4.82
C ILE A 13 9.52 -27.48 -4.92
N PHE A 14 8.43 -28.01 -5.47
CA PHE A 14 7.17 -27.29 -5.63
C PHE A 14 6.02 -28.06 -4.97
N SER A 15 4.98 -27.34 -4.56
CA SER A 15 3.68 -27.91 -4.20
C SER A 15 2.60 -27.17 -4.98
N LEU A 16 1.61 -27.91 -5.43
CA LEU A 16 0.41 -27.37 -6.07
C LEU A 16 -0.74 -27.41 -5.09
N ASN A 17 -1.36 -26.25 -4.82
CA ASN A 17 -2.57 -26.12 -3.99
C ASN A 17 -2.47 -26.79 -2.60
N GLY A 18 -1.32 -26.64 -1.93
CA GLY A 18 -1.08 -27.27 -0.62
C GLY A 18 -0.90 -28.79 -0.66
N GLY A 19 -0.76 -29.36 -1.87
CA GLY A 19 -0.45 -30.77 -2.08
C GLY A 19 0.96 -31.16 -1.63
N PRO A 20 1.34 -32.45 -1.79
CA PRO A 20 2.66 -32.92 -1.41
C PRO A 20 3.78 -32.18 -2.15
N LEU A 21 4.92 -32.02 -1.46
CA LEU A 21 6.13 -31.44 -2.05
C LEU A 21 6.71 -32.39 -3.11
N GLU A 22 6.70 -31.95 -4.36
CA GLU A 22 7.31 -32.64 -5.49
C GLU A 22 8.72 -32.09 -5.74
N LYS A 23 9.69 -33.00 -5.82
CA LYS A 23 11.08 -32.65 -6.13
C LYS A 23 11.32 -32.82 -7.62
N HIS A 24 11.98 -31.85 -8.25
CA HIS A 24 12.35 -31.89 -9.66
C HIS A 24 13.88 -31.96 -9.79
N PRO A 25 14.48 -33.16 -9.64
CA PRO A 25 15.93 -33.31 -9.65
C PRO A 25 16.53 -33.03 -11.02
N GLY A 26 17.62 -32.24 -11.06
CA GLY A 26 18.34 -31.91 -12.29
C GLY A 26 17.71 -30.82 -13.16
N VAL A 27 16.68 -30.12 -12.66
CA VAL A 27 16.00 -29.05 -13.38
C VAL A 27 16.38 -27.70 -12.77
N TYR A 28 16.73 -26.71 -13.59
CA TYR A 28 16.96 -25.36 -13.08
C TYR A 28 15.63 -24.71 -12.68
N GLN A 29 15.61 -24.06 -11.52
CA GLN A 29 14.39 -23.41 -11.01
C GLN A 29 13.78 -22.41 -12.00
N THR A 30 14.63 -21.68 -12.74
CA THR A 30 14.20 -20.73 -13.78
C THR A 30 13.56 -21.41 -14.98
N ASP A 31 14.02 -22.61 -15.36
CA ASP A 31 13.51 -23.33 -16.52
C ASP A 31 12.13 -23.93 -16.23
N LEU A 32 11.88 -24.39 -15.00
CA LEU A 32 10.56 -24.88 -14.59
C LEU A 32 9.55 -23.73 -14.44
N ILE A 33 9.99 -22.56 -13.97
CA ILE A 33 9.18 -21.34 -13.94
C ILE A 33 8.90 -20.88 -15.37
N LEU A 34 9.92 -20.92 -16.25
CA LEU A 34 9.81 -20.60 -17.66
C LEU A 34 8.84 -21.55 -18.36
N GLU A 35 8.94 -22.87 -18.21
CA GLU A 35 8.03 -23.85 -18.83
C GLU A 35 6.58 -23.66 -18.38
N LYS A 36 6.36 -23.43 -17.08
CA LYS A 36 5.04 -23.10 -16.51
C LYS A 36 4.52 -21.75 -16.99
N SER A 37 5.42 -20.81 -17.28
CA SER A 37 5.09 -19.51 -17.86
C SER A 37 4.90 -19.59 -19.38
N LEU A 38 5.62 -20.46 -20.10
CA LEU A 38 5.58 -20.64 -21.54
C LEU A 38 4.27 -21.27 -22.01
N ALA A 39 3.75 -22.24 -21.24
CA ALA A 39 2.37 -22.72 -21.41
C ALA A 39 1.29 -21.63 -21.25
N ARG A 40 1.66 -20.44 -20.73
CA ARG A 40 0.85 -19.22 -20.62
C ARG A 40 1.22 -18.16 -21.67
N ILE A 41 2.46 -18.16 -22.15
CA ILE A 41 3.03 -17.18 -23.09
C ILE A 41 2.74 -17.56 -24.55
N ASP A 42 2.53 -18.82 -24.92
CA ASP A 42 2.23 -19.19 -26.31
C ASP A 42 0.95 -18.52 -26.86
N ASP A 43 0.02 -18.08 -26.01
CA ASP A 43 -1.12 -17.23 -26.40
C ASP A 43 -0.79 -15.73 -26.48
N ILE A 44 0.20 -15.25 -25.71
CA ILE A 44 0.63 -13.84 -25.64
C ILE A 44 1.64 -13.54 -26.76
N ALA A 45 2.49 -14.52 -27.10
CA ALA A 45 3.55 -14.42 -28.09
C ALA A 45 3.04 -14.32 -29.54
N ASN A 46 1.77 -14.66 -29.80
CA ASN A 46 1.19 -14.55 -31.15
C ASN A 46 0.74 -13.13 -31.53
N SER A 47 1.04 -12.11 -30.70
CA SER A 47 0.88 -10.68 -31.03
C SER A 47 2.24 -10.01 -31.21
N ASP A 48 2.91 -10.33 -32.33
CA ASP A 48 4.30 -9.97 -32.64
C ASP A 48 4.50 -8.53 -33.19
N ASP A 49 3.65 -7.57 -32.81
CA ASP A 49 3.84 -6.16 -33.20
C ASP A 49 4.21 -5.29 -32.00
N PRO A 50 5.51 -4.96 -31.79
CA PRO A 50 5.95 -4.08 -30.70
C PRO A 50 5.41 -2.64 -30.82
N GLU A 51 4.84 -2.27 -31.97
CA GLU A 51 4.25 -0.95 -32.21
C GLU A 51 2.71 -0.94 -32.16
N ARG A 52 2.07 -2.07 -31.84
CA ARG A 52 0.60 -2.24 -31.87
C ARG A 52 -0.19 -1.22 -31.06
N HIS A 53 0.42 -0.64 -30.02
CA HIS A 53 -0.20 0.37 -29.15
C HIS A 53 0.23 1.81 -29.46
N LYS A 54 1.14 2.03 -30.42
CA LYS A 54 1.75 3.33 -30.71
C LYS A 54 0.71 4.42 -31.01
N HIS A 55 -0.38 4.05 -31.68
CA HIS A 55 -1.42 4.97 -32.12
C HIS A 55 -2.54 5.17 -31.09
N LEU A 56 -2.52 4.45 -29.97
CA LEU A 56 -3.53 4.59 -28.93
C LEU A 56 -3.36 5.90 -28.14
N PHE A 57 -4.49 6.37 -27.60
CA PHE A 57 -4.59 7.55 -26.75
C PHE A 57 -4.00 8.84 -27.37
N PRO A 58 -4.24 9.15 -28.67
CA PRO A 58 -3.57 10.26 -29.35
C PRO A 58 -3.85 11.61 -28.68
N ASP A 59 -5.05 11.78 -28.14
CA ASP A 59 -5.53 13.02 -27.52
C ASP A 59 -5.47 13.00 -25.98
N ALA A 60 -4.97 11.92 -25.37
CA ALA A 60 -4.91 11.82 -23.92
C ALA A 60 -3.91 12.84 -23.36
N LYS A 61 -4.34 13.51 -22.29
CA LYS A 61 -3.56 14.50 -21.54
C LYS A 61 -3.50 14.08 -20.09
N VAL A 62 -2.40 14.41 -19.43
CA VAL A 62 -2.31 14.21 -17.98
C VAL A 62 -3.44 14.99 -17.30
N PRO A 63 -4.14 14.43 -16.29
CA PRO A 63 -5.13 15.15 -15.52
C PRO A 63 -4.57 16.49 -15.01
N ARG A 64 -5.30 17.57 -15.26
CA ARG A 64 -4.92 18.92 -14.86
C ARG A 64 -5.67 19.30 -13.59
N ASP A 65 -5.36 18.60 -12.51
CA ASP A 65 -5.95 18.85 -11.19
C ASP A 65 -5.38 20.12 -10.52
N PRO A 66 -5.90 20.58 -9.37
CA PRO A 66 -5.39 21.77 -8.68
C PRO A 66 -3.91 21.73 -8.25
N ASN A 67 -3.30 20.54 -8.15
CA ASN A 67 -1.86 20.36 -7.91
C ASN A 67 -1.06 20.33 -9.22
N PHE A 68 -1.72 20.35 -10.38
CA PHE A 68 -1.09 20.57 -11.67
C PHE A 68 -0.66 22.04 -11.79
N ASN A 69 0.55 22.34 -11.32
CA ASN A 69 1.18 23.68 -11.36
C ASN A 69 0.46 24.72 -10.47
N PRO A 70 0.44 24.53 -9.14
CA PRO A 70 -0.22 25.44 -8.21
C PRO A 70 0.39 26.85 -8.22
N LEU A 71 -0.40 27.87 -7.83
CA LEU A 71 0.03 29.27 -7.77
C LEU A 71 1.24 29.51 -6.85
N VAL A 72 1.43 28.65 -5.84
CA VAL A 72 2.63 28.59 -5.01
C VAL A 72 3.34 27.30 -5.37
N GLN A 73 4.48 27.41 -6.06
CA GLN A 73 5.16 26.29 -6.70
C GLN A 73 6.56 26.08 -6.11
N ASP A 74 6.70 25.09 -5.23
CA ASP A 74 8.00 24.68 -4.65
C ASP A 74 8.65 23.52 -5.44
N LYS A 75 8.10 23.13 -6.60
CA LYS A 75 8.54 21.96 -7.41
C LYS A 75 8.71 22.32 -8.90
N VAL A 76 9.73 21.73 -9.53
CA VAL A 76 10.16 22.03 -10.92
C VAL A 76 9.09 21.61 -11.94
N GLY A 77 8.73 22.50 -12.88
CA GLY A 77 7.66 22.26 -13.88
C GLY A 77 8.18 21.91 -15.29
N TRP A 78 7.61 20.86 -15.91
CA TRP A 78 7.85 20.46 -17.30
C TRP A 78 6.51 20.24 -18.03
N ILE A 79 5.98 21.26 -18.71
CA ILE A 79 4.56 21.27 -19.12
C ILE A 79 4.28 20.57 -20.47
N ASN A 80 5.24 20.50 -21.40
CA ASN A 80 4.99 19.95 -22.75
C ASN A 80 5.46 18.49 -22.94
N ALA A 81 6.50 18.05 -22.22
CA ALA A 81 6.95 16.65 -22.27
C ALA A 81 6.03 15.70 -21.47
N ILE A 82 5.25 16.22 -20.53
CA ILE A 82 4.46 15.42 -19.59
C ILE A 82 3.27 14.70 -20.24
N ASP A 83 2.64 15.30 -21.26
CA ASP A 83 1.52 14.67 -21.96
C ASP A 83 1.97 13.50 -22.83
N GLU A 84 3.12 13.62 -23.51
CA GLU A 84 3.66 12.49 -24.27
C GLU A 84 4.14 11.37 -23.35
N HIS A 85 4.82 11.70 -22.25
CA HIS A 85 5.15 10.70 -21.23
C HIS A 85 3.90 10.04 -20.63
N TYR A 86 2.83 10.80 -20.41
CA TYR A 86 1.55 10.26 -19.95
C TYR A 86 0.94 9.30 -20.97
N ARG A 87 0.92 9.66 -22.25
CA ARG A 87 0.48 8.76 -23.33
C ARG A 87 1.33 7.50 -23.42
N GLN A 88 2.65 7.63 -23.33
CA GLN A 88 3.57 6.48 -23.30
C GLN A 88 3.26 5.54 -22.14
N ARG A 89 2.95 6.07 -20.95
CA ARG A 89 2.53 5.27 -19.79
C ARG A 89 1.20 4.54 -20.06
N LEU A 90 0.19 5.21 -20.61
CA LEU A 90 -1.07 4.58 -20.97
C LEU A 90 -0.88 3.45 -22.00
N ARG A 91 -0.08 3.70 -23.05
CA ARG A 91 0.26 2.70 -24.07
C ARG A 91 0.99 1.49 -23.47
N SER A 92 1.92 1.72 -22.55
CA SER A 92 2.60 0.63 -21.84
C SER A 92 1.65 -0.18 -20.96
N LEU A 93 0.65 0.45 -20.35
CA LEU A 93 -0.36 -0.23 -19.52
C LEU A 93 -1.39 -1.00 -20.35
N GLN A 94 -1.61 -0.65 -21.61
CA GLN A 94 -2.57 -1.34 -22.48
C GLN A 94 -2.27 -2.85 -22.62
N ALA A 95 -1.00 -3.23 -22.71
CA ALA A 95 -0.62 -4.64 -22.75
C ALA A 95 -1.00 -5.39 -21.46
N THR A 96 -0.98 -4.70 -20.31
CA THR A 96 -1.43 -5.27 -19.04
C THR A 96 -2.94 -5.44 -18.99
N ASP A 97 -3.70 -4.46 -19.51
CA ASP A 97 -5.16 -4.51 -19.61
C ASP A 97 -5.64 -5.72 -20.46
N GLU A 98 -5.06 -5.89 -21.63
CA GLU A 98 -5.37 -7.02 -22.52
C GLU A 98 -4.95 -8.37 -21.92
N LEU A 99 -3.83 -8.42 -21.19
CA LEU A 99 -3.41 -9.62 -20.47
C LEU A 99 -4.46 -10.01 -19.41
N VAL A 100 -4.98 -9.03 -18.66
CA VAL A 100 -6.05 -9.27 -17.69
C VAL A 100 -7.28 -9.84 -18.41
N GLU A 101 -7.73 -9.23 -19.51
CA GLU A 101 -8.86 -9.74 -20.30
C GLU A 101 -8.63 -11.19 -20.76
N ALA A 102 -7.45 -11.51 -21.28
CA ALA A 102 -7.10 -12.85 -21.75
C ALA A 102 -7.14 -13.89 -20.61
N VAL A 103 -6.64 -13.53 -19.42
CA VAL A 103 -6.71 -14.38 -18.22
C VAL A 103 -8.17 -14.63 -17.81
N PHE A 104 -9.02 -13.60 -17.83
CA PHE A 104 -10.44 -13.73 -17.52
C PHE A 104 -11.14 -14.66 -18.52
N LYS A 105 -10.99 -14.45 -19.83
CA LYS A 105 -11.60 -15.31 -20.87
C LYS A 105 -11.22 -16.77 -20.71
N LYS A 106 -9.93 -17.06 -20.45
CA LYS A 106 -9.45 -18.43 -20.18
C LYS A 106 -10.14 -19.08 -18.97
N LEU A 107 -10.45 -18.30 -17.95
CA LEU A 107 -11.16 -18.77 -16.76
C LEU A 107 -12.67 -18.94 -17.03
N GLU A 108 -13.27 -18.07 -17.85
CA GLU A 108 -14.67 -18.19 -18.29
C GLU A 108 -14.88 -19.45 -19.11
N GLU A 109 -14.01 -19.72 -20.10
CA GLU A 109 -14.03 -20.95 -20.91
C GLU A 109 -13.97 -22.23 -20.08
N LYS A 110 -13.33 -22.14 -18.90
CA LYS A 110 -13.18 -23.26 -17.96
C LYS A 110 -14.25 -23.26 -16.85
N ASN A 111 -15.17 -22.30 -16.83
CA ASN A 111 -16.14 -22.08 -15.76
C ASN A 111 -15.49 -21.96 -14.36
N LEU A 112 -14.32 -21.32 -14.29
CA LEU A 112 -13.55 -21.14 -13.05
C LEU A 112 -13.66 -19.74 -12.45
N VAL A 113 -14.30 -18.79 -13.14
CA VAL A 113 -14.39 -17.39 -12.67
C VAL A 113 -15.06 -17.29 -11.30
N ASP A 114 -16.19 -17.97 -11.11
CA ASP A 114 -16.96 -17.91 -9.85
C ASP A 114 -16.21 -18.51 -8.65
N ASN A 115 -15.14 -19.28 -8.89
CA ASN A 115 -14.29 -19.88 -7.87
C ASN A 115 -12.86 -19.29 -7.87
N THR A 116 -12.68 -18.09 -8.42
CA THR A 116 -11.39 -17.41 -8.50
C THR A 116 -11.48 -16.01 -7.92
N TYR A 117 -10.59 -15.70 -6.96
CA TYR A 117 -10.38 -14.33 -6.50
C TYR A 117 -9.38 -13.62 -7.40
N PHE A 118 -9.77 -12.47 -7.96
CA PHE A 118 -8.87 -11.59 -8.69
C PHE A 118 -8.42 -10.43 -7.80
N ILE A 119 -7.11 -10.33 -7.58
CA ILE A 119 -6.50 -9.26 -6.81
C ILE A 119 -5.56 -8.49 -7.73
N TYR A 120 -5.89 -7.25 -8.03
CA TYR A 120 -5.05 -6.34 -8.82
C TYR A 120 -4.41 -5.29 -7.90
N THR A 121 -3.09 -5.20 -7.92
CA THR A 121 -2.31 -4.28 -7.08
C THR A 121 -0.99 -3.90 -7.74
N THR A 122 -0.29 -2.93 -7.17
CA THR A 122 1.07 -2.53 -7.52
C THR A 122 1.95 -2.53 -6.28
N ASP A 123 3.25 -2.77 -6.43
CA ASP A 123 4.23 -2.62 -5.35
C ASP A 123 4.36 -1.14 -4.98
N ASN A 124 4.47 -0.27 -5.99
CA ASN A 124 4.56 1.17 -5.86
C ASN A 124 3.87 1.94 -6.99
N GLY A 125 3.60 3.23 -6.76
CA GLY A 125 3.03 4.18 -7.73
C GLY A 125 4.09 5.14 -8.21
N TYR A 126 4.01 5.58 -9.47
CA TYR A 126 4.95 6.57 -10.02
C TYR A 126 4.58 7.98 -9.52
N ILE A 127 5.61 8.74 -9.11
CA ILE A 127 5.52 10.11 -8.56
C ILE A 127 5.06 11.09 -9.64
N SER A 128 3.75 11.05 -9.94
CA SER A 128 3.00 12.18 -10.49
C SER A 128 1.71 12.45 -9.69
N ALA A 129 1.31 11.56 -8.78
CA ALA A 129 0.38 11.81 -7.68
C ALA A 129 0.39 10.59 -6.74
N THR A 130 0.89 10.79 -5.51
CA THR A 130 0.66 10.02 -4.28
C THR A 130 1.05 8.52 -4.24
N THR A 131 1.54 8.11 -3.08
CA THR A 131 2.31 6.90 -2.76
C THR A 131 1.60 5.57 -3.09
N ALA A 132 2.22 4.78 -3.96
CA ALA A 132 2.42 3.33 -3.84
C ALA A 132 1.65 2.52 -2.78
N CYS A 133 0.80 1.58 -3.23
CA CYS A 133 -0.05 0.68 -2.43
C CYS A 133 -1.18 1.34 -1.60
N LEU A 134 -1.23 2.67 -1.52
CA LEU A 134 -2.44 3.39 -1.11
C LEU A 134 -3.43 3.44 -2.28
N LEU A 135 -4.11 2.34 -2.53
CA LEU A 135 -5.33 2.37 -3.33
C LEU A 135 -6.41 3.10 -2.52
N GLU A 136 -6.70 4.35 -2.87
CA GLU A 136 -7.98 4.98 -2.51
C GLU A 136 -9.09 4.26 -3.27
N SER A 137 -9.46 3.09 -2.75
CA SER A 137 -10.66 2.40 -3.20
C SER A 137 -11.89 3.21 -2.77
N ARG A 138 -12.99 3.06 -3.51
CA ARG A 138 -14.32 3.54 -3.06
C ARG A 138 -14.70 3.05 -1.65
N LEU A 139 -13.97 2.07 -1.12
CA LEU A 139 -14.15 1.48 0.21
C LEU A 139 -13.57 2.35 1.34
N ARG A 140 -12.88 3.48 1.06
CA ARG A 140 -12.24 4.34 2.07
C ARG A 140 -11.38 3.52 3.04
N MET A 141 -10.45 2.74 2.49
CA MET A 141 -9.49 1.97 3.27
C MET A 141 -8.07 2.25 2.83
N THR A 142 -7.20 2.44 3.81
CA THR A 142 -5.76 2.39 3.60
C THR A 142 -5.36 0.93 3.38
N LEU A 143 -4.79 0.62 2.20
CA LEU A 143 -4.23 -0.68 1.89
C LEU A 143 -2.71 -0.63 2.05
N MET A 144 -2.14 -1.67 2.67
CA MET A 144 -0.70 -1.96 2.63
C MET A 144 -0.53 -3.38 2.10
N CYS A 145 0.64 -3.70 1.53
CA CYS A 145 0.95 -5.05 1.05
C CYS A 145 0.63 -6.15 2.08
N SER A 146 0.83 -5.87 3.37
CA SER A 146 0.52 -6.78 4.48
C SER A 146 -0.98 -7.14 4.61
N HIS A 147 -1.90 -6.27 4.19
CA HIS A 147 -3.34 -6.56 4.19
C HIS A 147 -3.69 -7.63 3.14
N PHE A 148 -2.98 -7.69 2.02
CA PHE A 148 -3.19 -8.75 1.03
C PHE A 148 -2.80 -10.11 1.59
N ALA A 149 -1.64 -10.21 2.27
CA ALA A 149 -1.24 -11.44 2.93
C ALA A 149 -2.29 -11.92 3.93
N ALA A 150 -2.79 -11.01 4.78
CA ALA A 150 -3.86 -11.33 5.74
C ALA A 150 -5.15 -11.77 5.04
N THR A 151 -5.53 -11.10 3.96
CA THR A 151 -6.75 -11.41 3.19
C THR A 151 -6.65 -12.77 2.51
N VAL A 152 -5.51 -13.09 1.89
CA VAL A 152 -5.29 -14.39 1.24
C VAL A 152 -5.36 -15.52 2.25
N LEU A 153 -4.74 -15.36 3.42
CA LEU A 153 -4.81 -16.35 4.50
C LEU A 153 -6.25 -16.56 4.98
N ASP A 154 -7.00 -15.48 5.21
CA ASP A 154 -8.41 -15.57 5.63
C ASP A 154 -9.29 -16.21 4.54
N LEU A 155 -9.11 -15.83 3.26
CA LEU A 155 -9.84 -16.43 2.12
C LEU A 155 -9.51 -17.91 1.93
N ALA A 156 -8.27 -18.32 2.22
CA ALA A 156 -7.83 -19.71 2.20
C ALA A 156 -8.21 -20.48 3.48
N ASN A 157 -8.85 -19.83 4.46
CA ASN A 157 -9.16 -20.40 5.77
C ASN A 157 -7.91 -20.96 6.49
N ILE A 158 -6.79 -20.23 6.37
CA ILE A 158 -5.51 -20.51 7.02
C ILE A 158 -5.34 -19.55 8.19
N GLU A 159 -4.94 -20.08 9.35
CA GLU A 159 -4.66 -19.25 10.53
C GLU A 159 -3.54 -18.25 10.24
N ARG A 160 -3.78 -16.99 10.61
CA ARG A 160 -2.80 -15.91 10.42
C ARG A 160 -1.69 -16.04 11.47
N PRO A 161 -0.40 -15.85 11.09
CA PRO A 161 0.68 -15.84 12.05
C PRO A 161 0.58 -14.63 12.98
N ASP A 162 0.90 -14.81 14.26
CA ASP A 162 0.82 -13.78 15.32
C ASP A 162 1.60 -12.49 15.00
N GLY A 163 2.65 -12.60 14.18
CA GLY A 163 3.50 -11.48 13.77
C GLY A 163 3.02 -10.70 12.55
N LEU A 164 1.85 -11.01 11.98
CA LEU A 164 1.34 -10.29 10.81
C LEU A 164 0.78 -8.92 11.20
N ASP A 165 1.35 -7.84 10.67
CA ASP A 165 1.03 -6.47 11.10
C ASP A 165 -0.36 -5.97 10.68
N ALA A 166 -0.98 -6.62 9.69
CA ALA A 166 -2.24 -6.18 9.12
C ALA A 166 -3.36 -7.22 9.27
N THR A 167 -4.59 -6.72 9.24
CA THR A 167 -5.81 -7.54 9.18
C THR A 167 -6.25 -7.74 7.74
N SER A 168 -7.15 -8.70 7.51
CA SER A 168 -7.81 -8.88 6.23
C SER A 168 -8.62 -7.64 5.84
N LEU A 169 -8.78 -7.45 4.53
CA LEU A 169 -9.62 -6.40 3.96
C LEU A 169 -11.09 -6.57 4.30
N PHE A 170 -11.50 -7.81 4.59
CA PHE A 170 -12.88 -8.14 4.93
C PHE A 170 -13.09 -8.27 6.44
N ASP A 171 -12.11 -7.88 7.27
CA ASP A 171 -12.26 -7.94 8.73
C ASP A 171 -13.36 -6.97 9.20
N PRO A 172 -14.51 -7.48 9.69
CA PRO A 172 -15.62 -6.63 10.11
C PRO A 172 -15.32 -5.85 11.41
N LYS A 173 -14.26 -6.21 12.13
CA LYS A 173 -13.82 -5.51 13.34
C LYS A 173 -12.91 -4.32 13.04
N LYS A 174 -12.49 -4.15 11.79
CA LYS A 174 -11.62 -3.04 11.38
C LYS A 174 -12.39 -1.72 11.45
N THR A 175 -12.08 -0.89 12.45
CA THR A 175 -12.71 0.43 12.63
C THR A 175 -11.88 1.56 12.04
N GLU A 176 -10.57 1.38 11.97
CA GLU A 176 -9.60 2.32 11.42
C GLU A 176 -8.54 1.57 10.62
N SER A 177 -8.05 2.18 9.55
CA SER A 177 -6.91 1.68 8.79
C SER A 177 -5.75 2.64 8.95
N PHE A 178 -4.57 2.08 9.26
CA PHE A 178 -3.33 2.82 9.36
C PHE A 178 -2.39 2.36 8.23
N ALA A 179 -1.72 3.30 7.58
CA ALA A 179 -0.48 3.01 6.88
C ALA A 179 0.62 3.90 7.42
N ILE A 180 1.79 3.29 7.49
CA ILE A 180 3.02 3.97 7.86
C ILE A 180 3.83 4.12 6.58
N GLU A 181 4.06 5.35 6.18
CA GLU A 181 4.97 5.67 5.10
C GLU A 181 6.31 6.08 5.68
N PHE A 182 7.37 5.62 5.03
CA PHE A 182 8.73 6.07 5.26
C PHE A 182 9.34 6.45 3.91
N TRP A 183 10.08 7.54 3.91
CA TRP A 183 10.84 7.97 2.73
C TRP A 183 12.32 7.94 3.07
N ASN A 184 13.13 7.50 2.10
CA ASN A 184 14.60 7.39 2.11
C ASN A 184 15.22 7.70 3.47
N ASN A 185 15.74 6.68 4.16
CA ASN A 185 16.65 6.88 5.29
C ASN A 185 16.08 7.54 6.56
N ASN A 186 14.85 7.23 6.98
CA ASN A 186 14.25 7.83 8.19
C ASN A 186 14.06 9.35 8.11
N LEU A 187 13.90 9.93 6.91
CA LEU A 187 13.66 11.38 6.77
C LEU A 187 12.23 11.79 7.12
N LEU A 188 11.27 10.88 6.89
CA LEU A 188 9.85 11.11 7.05
C LEU A 188 9.19 9.88 7.67
N ARG A 189 8.25 10.11 8.58
CA ARG A 189 7.29 9.08 9.00
C ARG A 189 5.90 9.68 9.02
N ALA A 190 4.94 8.94 8.45
CA ALA A 190 3.56 9.40 8.36
C ALA A 190 2.58 8.33 8.83
N VAL A 191 1.44 8.77 9.36
CA VAL A 191 0.25 7.94 9.59
C VAL A 191 -0.84 8.40 8.63
N ARG A 192 -1.30 7.46 7.80
CA ARG A 192 -2.55 7.58 7.04
C ARG A 192 -3.67 6.92 7.83
N LEU A 193 -4.54 7.72 8.45
CA LEU A 193 -5.70 7.21 9.20
C LEU A 193 -6.97 7.40 8.38
N VAL A 194 -7.65 6.28 8.10
CA VAL A 194 -8.97 6.28 7.46
C VAL A 194 -9.98 5.55 8.35
N SER A 195 -11.11 6.21 8.59
CA SER A 195 -12.27 5.68 9.31
C SER A 195 -13.56 6.33 8.77
N LYS A 196 -14.69 6.00 9.38
CA LYS A 196 -15.97 6.67 9.07
C LYS A 196 -15.93 8.17 9.36
N ASP A 197 -15.25 8.56 10.43
CA ASP A 197 -15.25 9.93 10.96
C ASP A 197 -14.02 10.74 10.50
N PHE A 198 -12.92 10.07 10.12
CA PHE A 198 -11.65 10.71 9.83
C PHE A 198 -11.04 10.19 8.54
N ASN A 199 -10.51 11.12 7.74
CA ASN A 199 -9.71 10.80 6.57
C ASN A 199 -8.48 11.72 6.55
N ILE A 200 -7.43 11.34 7.27
CA ILE A 200 -6.30 12.22 7.54
C ILE A 200 -4.97 11.61 7.10
N TYR A 201 -4.06 12.48 6.70
CA TYR A 201 -2.64 12.19 6.54
C TYR A 201 -1.87 13.09 7.49
N TYR A 202 -1.07 12.51 8.36
CA TYR A 202 -0.21 13.23 9.30
C TYR A 202 1.22 12.75 9.15
N SER A 203 2.16 13.66 8.93
CA SER A 203 3.57 13.34 8.77
C SER A 203 4.44 14.18 9.70
N ALA A 204 5.54 13.57 10.14
CA ALA A 204 6.61 14.22 10.86
C ALA A 204 7.91 13.99 10.10
N TRP A 205 8.68 15.06 9.93
CA TRP A 205 9.97 15.07 9.25
C TRP A 205 11.10 15.07 10.29
N CYS A 206 12.23 14.48 9.94
CA CYS A 206 13.40 14.47 10.82
C CYS A 206 13.95 15.88 11.10
N THR A 207 13.69 16.80 10.17
CA THR A 207 13.98 18.25 10.24
C THR A 207 12.98 19.05 11.08
N ARG A 208 12.03 18.37 11.74
CA ARG A 208 11.00 18.88 12.68
C ARG A 208 9.79 19.55 12.04
N GLU A 209 9.72 19.64 10.72
CA GLU A 209 8.48 20.01 10.04
C GLU A 209 7.43 18.92 10.24
N HIS A 210 6.17 19.35 10.24
CA HIS A 210 5.02 18.47 10.34
C HIS A 210 3.99 18.89 9.30
N GLU A 211 3.30 17.89 8.76
CA GLU A 211 2.21 18.12 7.83
C GLU A 211 0.95 17.41 8.32
N LEU A 212 -0.19 18.08 8.16
CA LEU A 212 -1.49 17.51 8.45
C LEU A 212 -2.46 17.91 7.34
N TYR A 213 -3.00 16.91 6.64
CA TYR A 213 -3.99 17.08 5.59
C TYR A 213 -5.27 16.32 5.93
N GLU A 214 -6.41 16.93 5.64
CA GLU A 214 -7.71 16.26 5.70
C GLU A 214 -8.08 15.91 4.27
N MET A 215 -8.01 14.62 3.94
CA MET A 215 -7.97 14.13 2.56
C MET A 215 -9.32 14.22 1.86
N ASN A 216 -10.44 14.33 2.59
CA ASN A 216 -11.74 14.55 1.94
C ASN A 216 -11.86 15.97 1.37
N SER A 217 -11.40 16.97 2.13
CA SER A 217 -11.46 18.39 1.76
C SER A 217 -10.23 18.87 0.99
N ASP A 218 -9.10 18.21 1.16
CA ASP A 218 -7.83 18.52 0.51
C ASP A 218 -7.16 17.24 -0.04
N PRO A 219 -7.77 16.58 -1.05
CA PRO A 219 -7.26 15.34 -1.63
C PRO A 219 -5.90 15.51 -2.33
N TYR A 220 -5.54 16.75 -2.66
CA TYR A 220 -4.28 17.12 -3.31
C TYR A 220 -3.22 17.62 -2.33
N GLN A 221 -3.52 17.63 -1.03
CA GLN A 221 -2.58 17.94 0.05
C GLN A 221 -1.92 19.33 -0.11
N LEU A 222 -2.71 20.32 -0.52
CA LEU A 222 -2.23 21.67 -0.83
C LEU A 222 -2.18 22.59 0.40
N VAL A 223 -2.98 22.31 1.43
CA VAL A 223 -3.14 23.19 2.59
C VAL A 223 -2.75 22.43 3.85
N ASN A 224 -1.50 22.63 4.29
CA ASN A 224 -1.03 22.08 5.56
C ASN A 224 -1.79 22.75 6.75
N LYS A 225 -2.55 21.94 7.49
CA LYS A 225 -3.38 22.38 8.64
C LYS A 225 -2.66 22.29 9.99
N TYR A 226 -1.44 21.77 10.05
CA TYR A 226 -0.75 21.46 11.31
C TYR A 226 -0.75 22.63 12.31
N ASN A 227 -0.24 23.80 11.90
CA ASN A 227 -0.13 24.99 12.77
C ASN A 227 -1.47 25.58 13.24
N ARG A 228 -2.59 25.17 12.64
CA ARG A 228 -3.94 25.68 12.93
C ARG A 228 -4.82 24.64 13.63
N THR A 229 -4.27 23.46 13.91
CA THR A 229 -4.99 22.34 14.49
C THR A 229 -4.89 22.37 16.01
N ASP A 230 -5.96 21.95 16.68
CA ASP A 230 -6.00 21.82 18.14
C ASP A 230 -4.82 20.95 18.63
N PRO A 231 -3.97 21.46 19.55
CA PRO A 231 -2.90 20.68 20.15
C PRO A 231 -3.35 19.36 20.76
N ASN A 232 -4.57 19.29 21.31
CA ASN A 232 -5.11 18.04 21.83
C ASN A 232 -5.27 16.98 20.75
N PHE A 233 -5.68 17.36 19.55
CA PHE A 233 -5.77 16.46 18.40
C PHE A 233 -4.38 16.00 17.97
N LEU A 234 -3.43 16.93 17.82
CA LEU A 234 -2.04 16.63 17.46
C LEU A 234 -1.39 15.66 18.46
N ASN A 235 -1.63 15.84 19.77
CA ASN A 235 -1.11 14.93 20.81
C ASN A 235 -1.52 13.47 20.61
N ARG A 236 -2.70 13.19 20.02
CA ARG A 236 -3.14 11.82 19.73
C ARG A 236 -2.42 11.26 18.51
N LEU A 237 -2.21 12.10 17.50
CA LEU A 237 -1.48 11.71 16.29
C LEU A 237 -0.01 11.43 16.60
N ASP A 238 0.61 12.25 17.43
CA ASP A 238 1.95 12.00 17.99
C ASP A 238 2.02 10.67 18.73
N ALA A 239 1.08 10.44 19.67
CA ALA A 239 1.06 9.19 20.44
C ALA A 239 0.84 7.97 19.55
N LEU A 240 -0.03 8.09 18.55
CA LEU A 240 -0.29 7.04 17.57
C LEU A 240 0.96 6.76 16.71
N LEU A 241 1.63 7.80 16.22
CA LEU A 241 2.84 7.68 15.41
C LEU A 241 3.99 7.05 16.22
N ASN A 242 4.15 7.40 17.50
CA ASN A 242 5.10 6.73 18.41
C ASN A 242 4.82 5.23 18.57
N VAL A 243 3.56 4.83 18.69
CA VAL A 243 3.20 3.40 18.82
C VAL A 243 3.42 2.66 17.51
N LEU A 244 3.03 3.28 16.40
CA LEU A 244 3.10 2.68 15.08
C LEU A 244 4.54 2.59 14.56
N HIS A 245 5.44 3.49 14.98
CA HIS A 245 6.84 3.58 14.55
C HIS A 245 7.55 2.22 14.44
N ASP A 246 7.47 1.40 15.51
CA ASP A 246 8.13 0.09 15.60
C ASP A 246 7.13 -1.02 15.96
N CYS A 247 5.86 -0.84 15.58
CA CYS A 247 4.84 -1.81 15.91
C CYS A 247 5.13 -3.16 15.21
N LYS A 248 4.69 -4.25 15.85
CA LYS A 248 4.65 -5.59 15.24
C LYS A 248 3.36 -6.30 15.63
N GLY A 249 2.82 -7.09 14.72
CA GLY A 249 1.64 -7.92 14.90
C GLY A 249 0.47 -7.15 15.51
N ASP A 250 -0.02 -7.64 16.63
CA ASP A 250 -1.16 -7.09 17.38
C ASP A 250 -1.06 -5.58 17.68
N VAL A 251 0.14 -5.06 17.89
CA VAL A 251 0.35 -3.62 18.16
C VAL A 251 0.04 -2.78 16.92
N CYS A 252 0.40 -3.25 15.72
CA CYS A 252 0.08 -2.57 14.47
C CYS A 252 -1.41 -2.66 14.14
N GLN A 253 -2.04 -3.79 14.47
CA GLN A 253 -3.46 -4.00 14.22
C GLN A 253 -4.34 -3.18 15.17
N ARG A 254 -3.92 -3.01 16.44
CA ARG A 254 -4.71 -2.40 17.51
C ARG A 254 -3.88 -1.41 18.35
N PRO A 255 -3.35 -0.33 17.74
CA PRO A 255 -2.40 0.56 18.41
C PRO A 255 -3.02 1.27 19.64
N TRP A 256 -4.34 1.49 19.64
CA TRP A 256 -5.03 2.09 20.78
C TRP A 256 -4.97 1.26 22.06
N ASN A 257 -4.85 -0.07 21.95
CA ASN A 257 -4.73 -0.94 23.14
C ASN A 257 -3.39 -0.72 23.85
N THR A 258 -2.34 -0.32 23.12
CA THR A 258 -1.04 0.04 23.69
C THR A 258 -1.13 1.31 24.51
N LEU A 259 -1.94 2.28 24.05
CA LEU A 259 -2.15 3.56 24.72
C LEU A 259 -3.19 3.46 25.86
N HIS A 260 -4.17 2.57 25.73
CA HIS A 260 -5.26 2.37 26.70
C HIS A 260 -5.48 0.89 26.99
N LYS A 261 -4.73 0.38 27.98
CA LYS A 261 -4.80 -1.03 28.41
C LYS A 261 -6.17 -1.46 28.97
N ASP A 262 -7.03 -0.51 29.32
CA ASP A 262 -8.39 -0.78 29.82
C ASP A 262 -9.39 -1.09 28.69
N GLY A 263 -8.97 -1.00 27.42
CA GLY A 263 -9.77 -1.32 26.24
C GLY A 263 -10.91 -0.34 25.97
N LYS A 264 -10.97 0.81 26.66
CA LYS A 264 -12.04 1.81 26.49
C LYS A 264 -11.83 2.72 25.29
N VAL A 265 -10.64 2.74 24.70
CA VAL A 265 -10.29 3.53 23.52
C VAL A 265 -9.92 2.57 22.40
N LYS A 266 -10.72 2.58 21.33
CA LYS A 266 -10.53 1.70 20.15
C LYS A 266 -10.36 2.47 18.85
N SER A 267 -10.45 3.80 18.90
CA SER A 267 -10.43 4.68 17.74
C SER A 267 -9.89 6.05 18.12
N LEU A 268 -9.49 6.85 17.13
CA LEU A 268 -9.16 8.26 17.32
C LEU A 268 -10.35 9.02 17.92
N LYS A 269 -11.58 8.68 17.52
CA LYS A 269 -12.81 9.29 18.07
C LYS A 269 -12.93 9.09 19.58
N ASP A 270 -12.60 7.90 20.06
CA ASP A 270 -12.60 7.62 21.50
C ASP A 270 -11.47 8.35 22.22
N ALA A 271 -10.29 8.42 21.59
CA ALA A 271 -9.11 9.07 22.14
C ALA A 271 -9.27 10.59 22.28
N LEU A 272 -10.11 11.20 21.44
CA LEU A 272 -10.43 12.64 21.45
C LEU A 272 -11.43 13.05 22.55
N LYS A 273 -11.94 12.12 23.35
CA LYS A 273 -12.79 12.49 24.50
C LYS A 273 -11.96 13.33 25.50
N PRO A 274 -12.47 14.50 25.97
CA PRO A 274 -11.68 15.43 26.80
C PRO A 274 -11.07 14.85 28.07
N LYS A 275 -11.70 13.83 28.65
CA LYS A 275 -11.18 13.10 29.81
C LYS A 275 -9.79 12.48 29.60
N TYR A 276 -9.34 12.34 28.35
CA TYR A 276 -8.01 11.83 28.01
C TYR A 276 -7.00 12.94 27.65
N ASP A 277 -7.37 14.22 27.67
CA ASP A 277 -6.50 15.32 27.21
C ASP A 277 -5.20 15.40 27.98
N GLU A 278 -5.25 15.43 29.31
CA GLU A 278 -4.04 15.50 30.13
C GLU A 278 -3.17 14.24 29.99
N HIS A 279 -3.78 13.08 29.74
CA HIS A 279 -3.04 11.84 29.47
C HIS A 279 -2.20 11.97 28.20
N TYR A 280 -2.81 12.34 27.07
CA TYR A 280 -2.09 12.48 25.79
C TYR A 280 -1.14 13.68 25.77
N LYS A 281 -1.46 14.74 26.50
CA LYS A 281 -0.57 15.90 26.66
C LYS A 281 0.74 15.50 27.34
N ALA A 282 0.69 14.63 28.35
CA ALA A 282 1.85 14.13 29.09
C ALA A 282 2.71 13.12 28.31
N LEU A 283 2.18 12.49 27.25
CA LEU A 283 2.95 11.58 26.42
C LEU A 283 4.01 12.32 25.58
N PRO A 284 5.18 11.68 25.33
CA PRO A 284 6.19 12.23 24.43
C PRO A 284 5.62 12.58 23.05
N LYS A 285 6.00 13.74 22.53
CA LYS A 285 5.68 14.12 21.13
C LYS A 285 6.60 13.35 20.20
N PHE A 286 6.06 12.89 19.07
CA PHE A 286 6.87 12.16 18.11
C PHE A 286 7.91 13.12 17.53
N ARG A 287 9.17 12.67 17.50
CA ARG A 287 10.26 13.39 16.86
C ARG A 287 11.38 12.42 16.57
N PHE A 288 12.10 12.70 15.49
CA PHE A 288 13.36 12.02 15.24
C PHE A 288 14.41 12.53 16.22
N LEU A 289 15.21 11.60 16.75
CA LEU A 289 16.40 11.95 17.53
C LEU A 289 17.52 12.43 16.61
N GLU A 290 17.61 11.84 15.41
CA GLU A 290 18.58 12.17 14.38
C GLU A 290 18.01 11.90 12.98
N CYS A 291 18.44 12.69 11.99
CA CYS A 291 18.20 12.42 10.57
C CYS A 291 19.25 11.45 10.06
N LYS A 292 18.90 10.17 9.88
CA LYS A 292 19.84 9.18 9.32
C LYS A 292 19.87 9.27 7.79
N VAL A 293 20.93 8.71 7.20
CA VAL A 293 21.06 8.45 5.75
C VAL A 293 20.96 6.95 5.44
N TYR A 294 20.41 6.17 6.37
CA TYR A 294 19.97 4.79 6.15
C TYR A 294 18.76 4.48 7.05
N TYR A 295 17.98 3.47 6.66
CA TYR A 295 16.89 2.94 7.49
C TYR A 295 17.45 2.14 8.67
N ASP A 296 16.91 2.40 9.86
CA ASP A 296 17.28 1.74 11.11
C ASP A 296 15.99 1.20 11.74
N PRO A 297 15.73 -0.12 11.63
CA PRO A 297 14.48 -0.78 11.98
C PRO A 297 14.21 -0.92 13.49
#